data_AF-D8S961-F1
#
_entry.id   AF-D8S961-F1
#
_cell.length_a   1.000
_cell.length_b   1.000
_cell.length_c   1.000
_cell.angle_alpha   90.00
_cell.angle_beta   90.00
_cell.angle_gamma   90.00
#
_symmetry.space_group_name_H-M   'P 1'
#
loop_
_entity.id
_entity.type
_entity.pdbx_description
1 polymer ?
#
loop_
_entity_poly.entity_id
_entity_poly.type
_entity_poly.pdbx_seq_one_letter_code
_entity_poly.pdbx_strand_id
1 'polypeptide(L)'
;FLRSNATLDLCQCSKEKWKALEKNKWFASMSPFETMYVDIRSDRKASIKDTPVTVLVKEEFCSYRVFLFVLGIALLISAPIVSEWVPFYYSSGMTLGIVLVVLIILFQAMKLLPFGRKSSIYILLYGSLVGFGALLLRQISILLTPMLMDMGVGEDMVKPIAIFCLMGVLTVGAYMGYWGVRKFILTNEGDVDSGTATFVKWAIRLFGATMLLQVSKQALFFLRSL
;
A
#
# COMPACT_ATOMS: atom_id res chain seq x y z
N PHE A 1 18.77 6.91 30.33
CA PHE A 1 19.37 5.92 29.41
C PHE A 1 18.61 4.61 29.59
N LEU A 2 18.30 3.87 28.53
CA LEU A 2 17.67 2.54 28.64
C LEU A 2 18.70 1.46 28.32
N ARG A 3 18.64 0.36 29.05
CA ARG A 3 19.61 -0.73 28.96
C ARG A 3 18.98 -2.10 29.08
N SER A 4 19.41 -3.05 28.24
CA SER A 4 18.92 -4.44 28.20
C SER A 4 19.67 -5.40 29.14
N ASN A 5 20.94 -5.13 29.45
CA ASN A 5 21.80 -6.02 30.25
C ASN A 5 22.04 -5.46 31.67
N ALA A 6 22.11 -6.32 32.69
CA ALA A 6 22.36 -5.95 34.08
C ALA A 6 23.86 -5.85 34.45
N THR A 7 24.77 -6.32 33.59
CA THR A 7 26.18 -6.63 33.95
C THR A 7 27.21 -5.50 33.85
N LEU A 8 26.82 -4.27 33.49
CA LEU A 8 27.71 -3.10 33.56
C LEU A 8 27.37 -2.43 34.88
N ASP A 9 28.39 -2.05 35.63
CA ASP A 9 28.22 -1.29 36.86
C ASP A 9 27.42 -0.02 36.62
N LEU A 10 26.64 0.36 37.65
CA LEU A 10 25.89 1.61 37.68
C LEU A 10 26.78 2.77 37.23
N CYS A 11 26.32 3.54 36.25
CA CYS A 11 26.95 4.78 35.74
C CYS A 11 28.19 4.64 34.81
N GLN A 12 28.57 3.46 34.30
CA GLN A 12 29.73 3.31 33.39
C GLN A 12 29.46 3.52 31.89
N CYS A 13 28.30 4.07 31.49
CA CYS A 13 28.01 4.29 30.06
C CYS A 13 28.83 5.44 29.43
N SER A 14 29.39 5.18 28.24
CA SER A 14 30.06 6.19 27.40
C SER A 14 29.17 7.42 27.21
N LYS A 15 29.78 8.61 27.26
CA LYS A 15 29.09 9.93 27.23
C LYS A 15 28.16 10.10 26.04
N GLU A 16 28.43 9.40 24.93
CA GLU A 16 27.68 9.48 23.68
C GLU A 16 26.29 8.81 23.73
N LYS A 17 26.04 7.90 24.68
CA LYS A 17 24.77 7.15 24.77
C LYS A 17 23.70 7.85 25.62
N TRP A 18 24.05 8.94 26.30
CA TRP A 18 23.09 9.70 27.11
C TRP A 18 22.22 10.59 26.23
N LYS A 19 20.90 10.42 26.34
CA LYS A 19 19.92 11.28 25.66
C LYS A 19 19.42 12.34 26.64
N ALA A 20 19.40 13.59 26.21
CA ALA A 20 18.80 14.69 26.96
C ALA A 20 17.27 14.57 26.98
N LEU A 21 16.64 15.12 28.01
CA LEU A 21 15.18 15.25 28.10
C LEU A 21 14.73 16.38 27.17
N GLU A 22 14.08 16.03 26.06
CA GLU A 22 13.45 17.03 25.18
C GLU A 22 12.14 17.48 25.80
N LYS A 23 12.02 18.76 26.15
CA LYS A 23 10.81 19.33 26.81
C LYS A 23 10.43 18.58 28.10
N ASN A 24 11.41 18.19 28.93
CA ASN A 24 11.23 17.41 30.16
C ASN A 24 10.57 16.03 29.98
N LYS A 25 10.50 15.49 28.76
CA LYS A 25 9.95 14.17 28.48
C LYS A 25 10.94 13.35 27.67
N TRP A 26 10.88 12.05 27.85
CA TRP A 26 11.65 11.10 27.06
C TRP A 26 10.82 9.86 26.80
N PHE A 27 10.82 9.43 25.55
CA PHE A 27 10.05 8.28 25.11
C PHE A 27 10.99 7.21 24.57
N ALA A 28 10.71 5.98 24.96
CA ALA A 28 11.33 4.81 24.36
C ALA A 28 10.37 3.63 24.38
N SER A 29 10.50 2.80 23.35
CA SER A 29 9.74 1.57 23.20
C SER A 29 10.64 0.40 23.61
N MET A 30 10.06 -0.53 24.37
CA MET A 30 10.69 -1.80 24.71
C MET A 30 9.74 -2.96 24.37
N SER A 31 10.31 -4.15 24.17
CA SER A 31 9.53 -5.37 24.08
C SER A 31 8.97 -5.72 25.47
N PRO A 32 7.72 -6.20 25.58
CA PRO A 32 7.16 -6.66 26.86
C PRO A 32 7.85 -7.91 27.42
N PHE A 33 8.62 -8.62 26.59
CA PHE A 33 9.35 -9.83 26.98
C PHE A 33 10.80 -9.55 27.41
N GLU A 34 11.24 -8.30 27.37
CA GLU A 34 12.61 -7.91 27.70
C GLU A 34 12.62 -7.05 28.96
N THR A 35 13.47 -7.41 29.92
CA THR A 35 13.71 -6.58 31.10
C THR A 35 14.68 -5.46 30.73
N MET A 36 14.21 -4.22 30.79
CA MET A 36 15.04 -3.04 30.56
C MET A 36 15.20 -2.20 31.82
N TYR A 37 16.40 -1.68 32.02
CA TYR A 37 16.78 -0.80 33.13
C TYR A 37 16.84 0.66 32.65
N VAL A 38 16.29 1.58 33.44
CA VAL A 38 16.32 3.03 33.18
C VAL A 38 17.29 3.71 34.13
N ASP A 39 18.40 4.22 33.60
CA ASP A 39 19.36 5.02 34.36
C ASP A 39 19.09 6.51 34.19
N ILE A 40 18.98 7.23 35.31
CA ILE A 40 18.76 8.68 35.36
C ILE A 40 20.02 9.35 35.92
N ARG A 41 20.52 10.37 35.23
CA ARG A 41 21.64 11.19 35.68
C ARG A 41 21.15 12.61 35.94
N SER A 42 21.34 13.09 37.17
CA SER A 42 21.15 14.50 37.51
C SER A 42 22.49 15.24 37.46
N ASP A 43 22.47 16.52 37.10
CA ASP A 43 23.64 17.38 37.23
C ASP A 43 23.76 17.85 38.69
N ARG A 44 24.98 17.90 39.24
CA ARG A 44 25.26 17.99 40.70
C ARG A 44 24.69 19.23 41.40
N LYS A 45 24.13 20.20 40.66
CA LYS A 45 23.52 21.42 41.20
C LYS A 45 22.04 21.31 41.54
N ALA A 46 21.34 20.28 41.05
CA ALA A 46 19.93 20.04 41.34
C ALA A 46 19.80 18.82 42.28
N SER A 47 19.42 19.06 43.53
CA SER A 47 19.12 18.00 44.48
C SER A 47 17.95 17.17 43.95
N ILE A 48 18.15 15.86 43.80
CA ILE A 48 17.12 14.90 43.35
C ILE A 48 15.91 14.88 44.32
N LYS A 49 16.05 15.44 45.53
CA LYS A 49 14.98 15.51 46.53
C LYS A 49 13.81 16.42 46.14
N ASP A 50 14.01 17.39 45.25
CA ASP A 50 13.01 18.45 44.98
C ASP A 50 12.21 18.25 43.68
N THR A 51 12.52 17.23 42.87
CA THR A 51 11.80 16.95 41.62
C THR A 51 11.41 15.46 41.53
N PRO A 52 10.12 15.10 41.70
CA PRO A 52 9.69 13.73 41.56
C PRO A 52 9.81 13.28 40.10
N VAL A 53 10.62 12.24 39.85
CA VAL A 53 10.71 11.61 38.53
C VAL A 53 9.65 10.52 38.45
N THR A 54 8.64 10.71 37.61
CA THR A 54 7.60 9.70 37.36
C THR A 54 7.93 8.91 36.11
N VAL A 55 8.07 7.59 36.24
CA VAL A 55 8.20 6.66 35.10
C VAL A 55 6.82 6.06 34.83
N LEU A 56 6.27 6.34 33.65
CA LEU A 56 5.00 5.77 33.19
C LEU A 56 5.30 4.66 32.18
N VAL A 57 4.89 3.43 32.50
CA VAL A 57 4.88 2.31 31.56
C VAL A 57 3.48 2.20 30.99
N LYS A 58 3.35 2.35 29.68
CA LYS A 58 2.07 2.21 28.98
C LYS A 58 2.20 1.08 27.96
N GLU A 59 1.34 0.08 28.07
CA GLU A 59 1.20 -0.93 27.04
C GLU A 59 0.43 -0.33 25.86
N GLU A 60 1.06 -0.29 24.70
CA GLU A 60 0.42 0.18 23.47
C GLU A 60 0.12 -1.02 22.56
N PHE A 61 -1.14 -1.41 22.53
CA PHE A 61 -1.62 -2.43 21.59
C PHE A 61 -1.72 -1.83 20.19
N CYS A 62 -0.73 -2.12 19.35
CA CYS A 62 -0.70 -1.67 17.97
C CYS A 62 -1.55 -2.58 17.05
N SER A 63 -2.82 -2.22 16.86
CA SER A 63 -3.79 -2.98 16.04
C SER A 63 -3.30 -3.31 14.62
N TYR A 64 -2.54 -2.40 13.98
CA TYR A 64 -2.00 -2.63 12.63
C TYR A 64 -1.05 -3.84 12.54
N ARG A 65 -0.38 -4.22 13.65
CA ARG A 65 0.54 -5.37 13.69
C ARG A 65 -0.22 -6.69 13.63
N VAL A 66 -1.33 -6.77 14.35
CA VAL A 66 -2.22 -7.93 14.30
C VAL A 66 -2.80 -8.08 12.90
N PHE A 67 -3.22 -6.97 12.29
CA PHE A 67 -3.69 -6.96 10.92
C PHE A 67 -2.64 -7.48 9.93
N LEU A 68 -1.41 -6.96 9.98
CA LEU A 68 -0.30 -7.43 9.12
C LEU A 68 0.05 -8.90 9.35
N PHE A 69 -0.02 -9.36 10.60
CA PHE A 69 0.24 -10.76 10.95
C PHE A 69 -0.79 -11.71 10.34
N VAL A 70 -2.07 -11.41 10.56
CA VAL A 70 -3.19 -12.21 10.01
C VAL A 70 -3.14 -12.20 8.48
N LEU A 71 -2.93 -11.03 7.88
CA LEU A 71 -2.82 -10.90 6.43
C LEU A 71 -1.62 -11.67 5.87
N GLY A 72 -0.45 -11.61 6.53
CA GLY A 72 0.74 -12.34 6.12
C GLY A 72 0.55 -13.86 6.15
N ILE A 73 -0.10 -14.40 7.19
CA ILE A 73 -0.46 -15.83 7.26
C ILE A 73 -1.47 -16.19 6.16
N ALA A 74 -2.51 -15.39 5.99
CA ALA A 74 -3.53 -15.62 4.97
C ALA A 74 -2.90 -15.70 3.57
N LEU A 75 -1.97 -14.80 3.24
CA LEU A 75 -1.24 -14.81 1.98
C LEU A 75 -0.39 -16.07 1.78
N LEU A 76 0.31 -16.53 2.83
CA LEU A 76 1.11 -17.76 2.75
C LEU A 76 0.24 -18.99 2.49
N ILE A 77 -0.94 -19.06 3.10
CA ILE A 77 -1.91 -20.14 2.90
C ILE A 77 -2.54 -20.05 1.51
N SER A 78 -2.86 -18.83 1.04
CA SER A 78 -3.47 -18.64 -0.29
C SER A 78 -2.48 -18.82 -1.44
N ALA A 79 -1.17 -18.77 -1.20
CA ALA A 79 -0.15 -18.84 -2.24
C ALA A 79 -0.29 -20.03 -3.22
N PRO A 80 -0.43 -21.30 -2.77
CA PRO A 80 -0.62 -22.43 -3.68
C PRO A 80 -1.96 -22.40 -4.42
N ILE A 81 -3.00 -21.88 -3.77
CA ILE A 81 -4.35 -21.78 -4.34
C ILE A 81 -4.31 -20.75 -5.48
N VAL A 82 -3.98 -19.51 -5.17
CA VAL A 82 -4.04 -18.39 -6.13
C VAL A 82 -3.13 -18.60 -7.34
N SER A 83 -1.97 -19.27 -7.18
CA SER A 83 -1.03 -19.49 -8.28
C SER A 83 -1.55 -20.37 -9.41
N GLU A 84 -2.51 -21.26 -9.11
CA GLU A 84 -3.07 -22.22 -10.08
C GLU A 84 -4.51 -21.82 -10.46
N TRP A 85 -5.03 -20.74 -9.88
CA TRP A 85 -6.41 -20.30 -10.10
C TRP A 85 -6.57 -19.51 -11.38
N VAL A 86 -6.97 -20.19 -12.45
CA VAL A 86 -7.28 -19.60 -13.75
C VAL A 86 -8.26 -18.39 -13.67
N PRO A 87 -9.37 -18.43 -12.90
CA PRO A 87 -10.28 -17.28 -12.81
C PRO A 87 -9.62 -16.03 -12.23
N PHE A 88 -8.63 -16.18 -11.34
CA PHE A 88 -7.90 -15.06 -10.76
C PHE A 88 -7.10 -14.31 -11.82
N TYR A 89 -6.43 -15.03 -12.73
CA TYR A 89 -5.68 -14.43 -13.83
C TYR A 89 -6.59 -13.72 -14.84
N TYR A 90 -7.75 -14.30 -15.16
CA TYR A 90 -8.71 -13.63 -16.03
C TYR A 90 -9.33 -12.39 -15.41
N SER A 91 -9.76 -12.47 -14.15
CA SER A 91 -10.35 -11.32 -13.46
C SER A 91 -9.36 -10.16 -13.33
N SER A 92 -8.12 -10.46 -12.90
CA SER A 92 -7.07 -9.44 -12.79
C SER A 92 -6.67 -8.89 -14.16
N GLY A 93 -6.49 -9.74 -15.18
CA GLY A 93 -6.15 -9.32 -16.53
C GLY A 93 -7.22 -8.46 -17.19
N MET A 94 -8.51 -8.80 -17.03
CA MET A 94 -9.63 -7.98 -17.51
C MET A 94 -9.65 -6.61 -16.81
N THR A 95 -9.47 -6.60 -15.49
CA THR A 95 -9.44 -5.35 -14.71
C THR A 95 -8.29 -4.45 -15.15
N LEU A 96 -7.08 -5.02 -15.28
CA LEU A 96 -5.91 -4.31 -15.79
C LEU A 96 -6.12 -3.82 -17.23
N GLY A 97 -6.74 -4.63 -18.09
CA GLY A 97 -7.08 -4.24 -19.47
C GLY A 97 -8.01 -3.04 -19.53
N ILE A 98 -9.09 -3.03 -18.74
CA ILE A 98 -10.01 -1.88 -18.61
C ILE A 98 -9.26 -0.64 -18.13
N VAL A 99 -8.48 -0.77 -17.05
CA VAL A 99 -7.72 0.35 -16.49
C VAL A 99 -6.74 0.92 -17.52
N LEU A 100 -6.04 0.07 -18.26
CA LEU A 100 -5.10 0.49 -19.31
C LEU A 100 -5.81 1.27 -20.43
N VAL A 101 -6.93 0.78 -20.94
CA VAL A 101 -7.68 1.50 -21.99
C VAL A 101 -8.15 2.86 -21.49
N VAL A 102 -8.70 2.90 -20.27
CA VAL A 102 -9.14 4.15 -19.64
C VAL A 102 -7.97 5.13 -19.50
N LEU A 103 -6.80 4.66 -19.04
CA LEU A 103 -5.60 5.50 -18.91
C LEU A 103 -5.11 6.01 -20.27
N ILE A 104 -5.15 5.18 -21.32
CA ILE A 104 -4.77 5.59 -22.67
C ILE A 104 -5.71 6.68 -23.20
N ILE A 105 -7.03 6.51 -23.06
CA ILE A 105 -8.02 7.51 -23.49
C ILE A 105 -7.82 8.81 -22.70
N LEU A 106 -7.65 8.72 -21.38
CA LEU A 106 -7.38 9.87 -20.54
C LEU A 106 -6.10 10.58 -20.98
N PHE A 107 -5.03 9.84 -21.29
CA PHE A 107 -3.78 10.41 -21.77
C PHE A 107 -3.91 11.08 -23.14
N GLN A 108 -4.63 10.47 -24.08
CA GLN A 108 -4.90 11.06 -25.39
C GLN A 108 -5.76 12.31 -25.28
N ALA A 109 -6.78 12.31 -24.43
CA ALA A 109 -7.61 13.48 -24.15
C ALA A 109 -6.80 14.65 -23.58
N MET A 110 -5.84 14.37 -22.71
CA MET A 110 -4.92 15.39 -22.18
C MET A 110 -3.96 15.94 -23.24
N LYS A 111 -3.67 15.16 -24.29
CA LYS A 111 -2.85 15.64 -25.42
C LYS A 111 -3.66 16.53 -26.37
N LEU A 112 -4.98 16.35 -26.43
CA LEU A 112 -5.90 17.08 -27.30
C LEU A 112 -6.44 18.37 -26.68
N LEU A 113 -6.61 18.44 -25.36
CA LEU A 113 -7.07 19.64 -24.66
C LEU A 113 -5.90 20.39 -24.01
N PRO A 114 -5.80 21.72 -24.14
CA PRO A 114 -4.76 22.53 -23.49
C PRO A 114 -5.05 22.70 -21.99
N PHE A 115 -5.13 21.60 -21.22
CA PHE A 115 -5.21 21.67 -19.76
C PHE A 115 -3.81 21.57 -19.15
N GLY A 116 -3.42 22.64 -18.47
CA GLY A 116 -2.10 22.82 -17.87
C GLY A 116 -1.63 21.62 -17.03
N ARG A 117 -0.34 21.32 -17.20
CA ARG A 117 0.53 20.23 -16.70
C ARG A 117 0.39 19.77 -15.24
N LYS A 118 -0.46 20.39 -14.40
CA LYS A 118 -0.58 20.11 -12.95
C LYS A 118 -1.84 19.33 -12.53
N SER A 119 -2.86 19.20 -13.39
CA SER A 119 -4.19 18.68 -13.00
C SER A 119 -4.35 17.15 -13.12
N SER A 120 -3.62 16.51 -14.06
CA SER A 120 -3.79 15.10 -14.42
C SER A 120 -3.63 14.11 -13.27
N ILE A 121 -2.50 14.21 -12.55
CA ILE A 121 -2.14 13.29 -11.47
C ILE A 121 -3.09 13.47 -10.27
N TYR A 122 -3.57 14.70 -10.06
CA TYR A 122 -4.51 15.02 -8.99
C TYR A 122 -5.89 14.41 -9.24
N ILE A 123 -6.41 14.46 -10.47
CA ILE A 123 -7.68 13.82 -10.84
C ILE A 123 -7.59 12.30 -10.76
N LEU A 124 -6.43 11.72 -11.12
CA LEU A 124 -6.17 10.29 -11.03
C LEU A 124 -6.10 9.79 -9.57
N LEU A 125 -5.47 10.57 -8.68
CA LEU A 125 -5.43 10.31 -7.23
C LEU A 125 -6.79 10.52 -6.55
N TYR A 126 -7.53 11.59 -6.91
CA TYR A 126 -8.83 11.90 -6.32
C TYR A 126 -9.94 10.95 -6.81
N GLY A 127 -9.86 10.49 -8.07
CA GLY A 127 -10.78 9.52 -8.65
C GLY A 127 -10.69 8.12 -8.05
N SER A 128 -9.62 7.81 -7.31
CA SER A 128 -9.48 6.53 -6.59
C SER A 128 -10.21 6.49 -5.24
N LEU A 129 -10.58 7.64 -4.68
CA LEU A 129 -11.25 7.73 -3.36
C LEU A 129 -12.77 7.88 -3.45
N VAL A 130 -13.32 8.55 -4.47
CA VAL A 130 -14.78 8.75 -4.62
C VAL A 130 -15.17 8.75 -6.10
N GLY A 131 -15.63 7.60 -6.62
CA GLY A 131 -16.45 7.55 -7.83
C GLY A 131 -15.72 7.63 -9.18
N PHE A 132 -14.83 6.67 -9.46
CA PHE A 132 -14.17 6.53 -10.77
C PHE A 132 -15.18 6.50 -11.94
N GLY A 133 -16.34 5.83 -11.78
CA GLY A 133 -17.35 5.71 -12.84
C GLY A 133 -18.03 7.04 -13.24
N ALA A 134 -18.32 7.92 -12.27
CA ALA A 134 -18.95 9.22 -12.56
C ALA A 134 -17.97 10.19 -13.26
N LEU A 135 -16.69 10.10 -12.91
CA LEU A 135 -15.63 10.88 -13.55
C LEU A 135 -15.40 10.41 -14.99
N LEU A 136 -15.44 9.11 -15.26
CA LEU A 136 -15.34 8.58 -16.62
C LEU A 136 -16.51 9.03 -17.51
N LEU A 137 -17.74 8.94 -17.01
CA LEU A 137 -18.93 9.44 -17.73
C LEU A 137 -18.82 10.93 -18.04
N ARG A 138 -18.40 11.73 -17.04
CA ARG A 138 -18.21 13.17 -17.21
C ARG A 138 -17.12 13.48 -18.23
N GLN A 139 -15.97 12.81 -18.15
CA GLN A 139 -14.84 13.05 -19.04
C GLN A 139 -15.17 12.64 -20.48
N ILE A 140 -15.80 11.48 -20.67
CA ILE A 140 -16.24 10.99 -21.98
C ILE A 140 -17.31 11.93 -22.56
N SER A 141 -18.27 12.37 -21.75
CA SER A 141 -19.27 13.36 -22.19
C SER A 141 -18.61 14.65 -22.65
N ILE A 142 -17.72 15.25 -21.85
CA ILE A 142 -17.04 16.51 -22.21
C ILE A 142 -16.24 16.40 -23.51
N LEU A 143 -15.64 15.24 -23.78
CA LEU A 143 -14.88 15.00 -25.01
C LEU A 143 -15.77 14.77 -26.24
N LEU A 144 -16.91 14.11 -26.06
CA LEU A 144 -17.84 13.78 -27.13
C LEU A 144 -18.71 14.97 -27.54
N THR A 145 -19.11 15.85 -26.60
CA THR A 145 -20.03 16.96 -26.89
C THR A 145 -19.61 17.84 -28.08
N PRO A 146 -18.36 18.35 -28.17
CA PRO A 146 -17.99 19.22 -29.29
C PRO A 146 -17.95 18.46 -30.63
N MET A 147 -17.48 17.21 -30.64
CA MET A 147 -17.44 16.40 -31.87
C MET A 147 -18.84 16.01 -32.37
N LEU A 148 -19.77 15.69 -31.45
CA LEU A 148 -21.13 15.31 -31.80
C LEU A 148 -21.98 16.50 -32.24
N MET A 149 -21.79 17.66 -31.63
CA MET A 149 -22.43 18.90 -32.07
C MET A 149 -21.98 19.30 -33.49
N ASP A 150 -20.70 19.15 -33.81
CA ASP A 150 -20.18 19.39 -35.16
C ASP A 150 -20.75 18.41 -36.21
N MET A 151 -21.22 17.24 -35.78
CA MET A 151 -21.93 16.27 -36.63
C MET A 151 -23.44 16.50 -36.71
N GLY A 152 -23.98 17.55 -36.09
CA GLY A 152 -25.41 17.87 -36.08
C GLY A 152 -26.26 17.02 -35.13
N VAL A 153 -25.65 16.34 -34.16
CA VAL A 153 -26.36 15.52 -33.17
C VAL A 153 -26.92 16.41 -32.06
N GLY A 154 -28.23 16.34 -31.82
CA GLY A 154 -28.91 17.11 -30.78
C GLY A 154 -28.42 16.78 -29.36
N GLU A 155 -28.40 17.79 -28.48
CA GLU A 155 -27.91 17.70 -27.09
C GLU A 155 -28.56 16.56 -26.28
N ASP A 156 -29.79 16.23 -26.61
CA ASP A 156 -30.60 15.20 -25.95
C ASP A 156 -30.06 13.79 -26.18
N MET A 157 -29.36 13.57 -27.31
CA MET A 157 -28.82 12.27 -27.72
C MET A 157 -27.38 12.04 -27.23
N VAL A 158 -26.70 13.07 -26.72
CA VAL A 158 -25.29 12.97 -26.29
C VAL A 158 -25.13 12.06 -25.07
N LYS A 159 -26.05 12.13 -24.11
CA LYS A 159 -26.02 11.29 -22.89
C LYS A 159 -26.13 9.78 -23.18
N PRO A 160 -27.13 9.29 -23.94
CA PRO A 160 -27.21 7.87 -24.28
C PRO A 160 -26.02 7.40 -25.12
N ILE A 161 -25.52 8.24 -26.04
CA ILE A 161 -24.32 7.91 -26.83
C ILE A 161 -23.08 7.79 -25.94
N ALA A 162 -22.89 8.70 -24.98
CA ALA A 162 -21.77 8.63 -24.05
C ALA A 162 -21.77 7.34 -23.19
N ILE A 163 -22.94 6.88 -22.75
CA ILE A 163 -23.08 5.60 -22.02
C ILE A 163 -22.70 4.43 -22.93
N PHE A 164 -23.16 4.43 -24.18
CA PHE A 164 -22.83 3.39 -25.15
C PHE A 164 -21.32 3.34 -25.45
N CYS A 165 -20.68 4.49 -25.64
CA CYS A 165 -19.24 4.59 -25.80
C CYS A 165 -18.50 4.06 -24.58
N LEU A 166 -18.95 4.38 -23.36
CA LEU A 166 -18.34 3.87 -22.13
C LEU A 166 -18.42 2.34 -22.06
N MET A 167 -19.57 1.76 -22.36
CA MET A 167 -19.73 0.30 -22.41
C MET A 167 -18.82 -0.34 -23.47
N GLY A 168 -18.65 0.31 -24.62
CA GLY A 168 -17.68 -0.09 -25.65
C GLY A 168 -16.24 -0.08 -25.13
N VAL A 169 -15.84 0.98 -24.42
CA VAL A 169 -14.50 1.08 -23.81
C VAL A 169 -14.27 -0.03 -22.80
N LEU A 170 -15.24 -0.30 -21.92
CA LEU A 170 -15.14 -1.37 -20.92
C LEU A 170 -15.02 -2.74 -21.58
N THR A 171 -15.83 -3.03 -22.59
CA THR A 171 -15.82 -4.31 -23.29
C THR A 171 -14.54 -4.52 -24.10
N VAL A 172 -14.02 -3.50 -24.78
CA VAL A 172 -12.73 -3.55 -25.47
C VAL A 172 -11.58 -3.78 -24.49
N GLY A 173 -11.57 -3.06 -23.35
CA GLY A 173 -10.57 -3.27 -22.30
C GLY A 173 -10.61 -4.66 -21.70
N ALA A 174 -11.81 -5.17 -21.39
CA ALA A 174 -12.00 -6.52 -20.87
C ALA A 174 -11.57 -7.58 -21.90
N TYR A 175 -11.94 -7.40 -23.17
CA TYR A 175 -11.55 -8.30 -24.26
C TYR A 175 -10.03 -8.35 -24.44
N MET A 176 -9.35 -7.20 -24.47
CA MET A 176 -7.89 -7.15 -24.58
C MET A 176 -7.21 -7.79 -23.36
N GLY A 177 -7.73 -7.54 -22.15
CA GLY A 177 -7.24 -8.17 -20.93
C GLY A 177 -7.40 -9.70 -20.96
N TYR A 178 -8.58 -10.19 -21.35
CA TYR A 178 -8.85 -11.62 -21.52
C TYR A 178 -7.92 -12.25 -22.56
N TRP A 179 -7.79 -11.61 -23.72
CA TRP A 179 -6.93 -12.08 -24.80
C TRP A 179 -5.45 -12.13 -24.37
N GLY A 180 -4.97 -11.11 -23.66
CA GLY A 180 -3.61 -11.07 -23.13
C GLY A 180 -3.33 -12.23 -22.16
N VAL A 181 -4.24 -12.49 -21.22
CA VAL A 181 -4.12 -13.63 -20.30
C VAL A 181 -4.10 -14.95 -21.07
N ARG A 182 -5.02 -15.11 -22.03
CA ARG A 182 -5.06 -16.31 -22.87
C ARG A 182 -3.79 -16.55 -23.67
N LYS A 183 -3.16 -15.49 -24.15
CA LYS A 183 -2.01 -15.59 -25.04
C LYS A 183 -0.68 -15.74 -24.30
N PHE A 184 -0.53 -15.09 -23.15
CA PHE A 184 0.77 -14.97 -22.46
C PHE A 184 0.87 -15.76 -21.16
N ILE A 185 -0.24 -16.08 -20.49
CA ILE A 185 -0.24 -16.67 -19.13
C ILE A 185 -0.68 -18.13 -19.15
N LEU A 186 -1.54 -18.49 -20.10
CA LEU A 186 -2.15 -19.82 -20.18
C LEU A 186 -1.44 -20.68 -21.23
N THR A 187 -1.36 -21.96 -20.93
CA THR A 187 -0.92 -23.00 -21.86
C THR A 187 -2.00 -23.30 -22.90
N ASN A 188 -1.65 -24.06 -23.94
CA ASN A 188 -2.60 -24.48 -24.97
C ASN A 188 -3.75 -25.34 -24.42
N GLU A 189 -3.55 -25.98 -23.26
CA GLU A 189 -4.54 -26.81 -22.56
C GLU A 189 -5.52 -25.98 -21.72
N GLY A 190 -5.26 -24.68 -21.56
CA GLY A 190 -6.10 -23.76 -20.79
C GLY A 190 -5.78 -23.73 -19.30
N ASP A 191 -4.71 -24.39 -18.87
CA ASP A 191 -4.15 -24.29 -17.51
C ASP A 191 -3.07 -23.21 -17.43
N VAL A 192 -2.77 -22.73 -16.22
CA VAL A 192 -1.73 -21.73 -15.96
C VAL A 192 -0.36 -22.32 -16.30
N ASP A 193 0.47 -21.55 -17.01
CA ASP A 193 1.84 -21.95 -17.28
C ASP A 193 2.62 -22.22 -15.98
N SER A 194 3.34 -23.35 -15.92
CA SER A 194 4.04 -23.82 -14.72
C SER A 194 5.10 -22.83 -14.21
N GLY A 195 5.78 -22.12 -15.13
CA GLY A 195 6.72 -21.06 -14.79
C GLY A 195 6.01 -19.88 -14.13
N THR A 196 4.89 -19.46 -14.70
CA THR A 196 4.07 -18.36 -14.15
C THR A 196 3.48 -18.72 -12.79
N ALA A 197 2.92 -19.92 -12.64
CA ALA A 197 2.38 -20.40 -11.37
C ALA A 197 3.46 -20.45 -10.28
N THR A 198 4.65 -20.96 -10.59
CA THR A 198 5.78 -21.00 -9.66
C THR A 198 6.22 -19.60 -9.26
N PHE A 199 6.36 -18.69 -10.22
CA PHE A 199 6.72 -17.29 -9.96
C PHE A 199 5.72 -16.61 -9.02
N VAL A 200 4.42 -16.71 -9.32
CA VAL A 200 3.36 -16.09 -8.50
C VAL A 200 3.31 -16.69 -7.10
N LYS A 201 3.47 -18.01 -6.97
CA LYS A 201 3.55 -18.72 -5.68
C LYS A 201 4.67 -18.16 -4.81
N TRP A 202 5.87 -17.98 -5.37
CA TRP A 202 7.01 -17.40 -4.65
C TRP A 202 6.84 -15.91 -4.37
N ALA A 203 6.25 -15.14 -5.28
CA ALA A 203 5.96 -13.71 -5.08
C ALA A 203 5.00 -13.48 -3.91
N ILE A 204 3.90 -14.25 -3.83
CA ILE A 204 2.94 -14.19 -2.73
C ILE A 204 3.63 -14.59 -1.41
N ARG A 205 4.47 -15.64 -1.44
CA ARG A 205 5.22 -16.08 -0.25
C ARG A 205 6.19 -15.01 0.26
N LEU A 206 6.94 -14.38 -0.65
CA LEU A 206 7.87 -13.31 -0.30
C LEU A 206 7.12 -12.11 0.29
N PHE A 207 6.00 -11.72 -0.33
CA PHE A 207 5.17 -10.63 0.17
C PHE A 207 4.59 -10.94 1.57
N GLY A 208 4.00 -12.12 1.77
CA GLY A 208 3.52 -12.58 3.08
C GLY A 208 4.63 -12.63 4.14
N ALA A 209 5.81 -13.13 3.78
CA ALA A 209 6.98 -13.17 4.66
C ALA A 209 7.43 -11.75 5.07
N THR A 210 7.44 -10.79 4.14
CA THR A 210 7.78 -9.39 4.48
C THR A 210 6.79 -8.76 5.45
N MET A 211 5.48 -9.06 5.33
CA MET A 211 4.47 -8.57 6.27
C MET A 211 4.68 -9.15 7.67
N LEU A 212 5.00 -10.44 7.77
CA LEU A 212 5.34 -11.07 9.05
C LEU A 212 6.62 -10.48 9.66
N LEU A 213 7.64 -10.22 8.84
CA LEU A 213 8.87 -9.59 9.30
C LEU A 213 8.66 -8.15 9.78
N GLN A 214 7.72 -7.40 9.22
CA GLN A 214 7.39 -6.05 9.71
C GLN A 214 6.80 -6.09 11.12
N VAL A 215 6.04 -7.13 11.47
CA VAL A 215 5.57 -7.37 12.84
C VAL A 215 6.75 -7.69 13.77
N SER A 216 7.74 -8.42 13.26
CA SER A 216 8.94 -8.81 14.00
C SER A 216 10.06 -7.76 14.00
N LYS A 217 9.95 -6.57 13.40
CA LYS A 217 11.04 -5.57 13.43
C LYS A 217 11.37 -5.05 14.84
N GLN A 218 10.52 -5.27 15.85
CA GLN A 218 10.93 -5.18 17.27
C GLN A 218 11.78 -6.40 17.71
N ALA A 219 11.50 -7.60 17.21
CA ALA A 219 12.26 -8.83 17.46
C ALA A 219 13.59 -8.92 16.67
N LEU A 220 13.71 -8.27 15.51
CA LEU A 220 14.97 -8.18 14.76
C LEU A 220 15.95 -7.20 15.44
N PHE A 221 15.45 -6.16 16.10
CA PHE A 221 16.26 -5.31 16.98
C PHE A 221 16.83 -6.12 18.16
N PHE A 222 16.05 -7.06 18.70
CA PHE A 222 16.45 -8.00 19.75
C PHE A 222 17.52 -9.02 19.29
N LEU A 223 17.44 -9.52 18.05
CA LEU A 223 18.48 -10.39 17.46
C LEU A 223 19.78 -9.63 17.11
N ARG A 224 19.72 -8.32 16.88
CA ARG A 224 20.90 -7.48 16.63
C ARG A 224 21.58 -7.00 17.93
N SER A 225 20.93 -7.19 19.08
CA SER A 225 21.49 -6.91 20.41
C SER A 225 22.03 -8.14 21.16
N LEU A 226 21.91 -9.33 20.55
CA LEU A 226 22.67 -10.55 20.90
C LEU A 226 24.02 -10.53 20.19
#